data_AF-A0A850DHM3-F1
#
_entry.id   AF-A0A850DHM3-F1
#
_cell.length_a   1.000
_cell.length_b   1.000
_cell.length_c   1.000
_cell.angle_alpha   90.00
_cell.angle_beta   90.00
_cell.angle_gamma   90.00
#
_symmetry.space_group_name_H-M   'P 1'
#
loop_
_entity.id
_entity.type
_entity.pdbx_description
1 polymer ?
#
loop_
_entity_poly.entity_id
_entity_poly.type
_entity_poly.pdbx_seq_one_letter_code
_entity_poly.pdbx_strand_id
1 'polypeptide(L)'
;MTPAAAWTARRAAHEARVDALLGDHRARAAAGAKHPVLDFLFTYYSFRPSQLRRWHPGIGTVLTGPDAREYLDYSGYQAAPDGVTVDPRQLARRRGTVEFVAELLSETATRQPHLGCFGLLEWAMVYRADEVRHEAVPLRLGQAGTDAVVDSMSLRCTHFDAYRFFTPEAVPRNALLLDRAAQRRAEQPGCHHAGMDLYKRCYKLIPLTDSD
;
A
#
# COMPACT_ATOMS: atom_id res chain seq x y z
N MET A 1 13.44 7.94 25.12
CA MET A 1 14.60 7.11 24.73
C MET A 1 14.24 5.66 24.94
N THR A 2 14.66 4.76 24.04
CA THR A 2 14.38 3.33 24.12
C THR A 2 15.70 2.58 24.38
N PRO A 3 15.81 1.84 25.50
CA PRO A 3 17.00 1.05 25.82
C PRO A 3 17.35 0.03 24.74
N ALA A 4 18.64 -0.27 24.57
CA ALA A 4 19.15 -1.23 23.59
C ALA A 4 18.37 -2.55 23.58
N ALA A 5 18.19 -3.18 24.75
CA ALA A 5 17.46 -4.43 24.88
C ALA A 5 15.99 -4.34 24.42
N ALA A 6 15.33 -3.20 24.66
CA ALA A 6 13.92 -3.03 24.32
C ALA A 6 13.71 -2.86 22.82
N TRP A 7 14.49 -1.99 22.15
CA TRP A 7 14.29 -1.77 20.72
C TRP A 7 14.82 -2.92 19.87
N THR A 8 15.90 -3.60 20.29
CA THR A 8 16.42 -4.78 19.57
C THR A 8 15.44 -5.94 19.64
N ALA A 9 14.75 -6.13 20.77
CA ALA A 9 13.67 -7.12 20.90
C ALA A 9 12.48 -6.80 19.98
N ARG A 10 12.06 -5.53 19.90
CA ARG A 10 11.00 -5.09 18.97
C ARG A 10 11.40 -5.29 17.51
N ARG A 11 12.63 -4.92 17.14
CA ARG A 11 13.21 -5.17 15.82
C ARG A 11 13.16 -6.66 15.47
N ALA A 12 13.65 -7.53 16.34
CA ALA A 12 13.66 -8.97 16.11
C ALA A 12 12.24 -9.55 15.98
N ALA A 13 11.29 -9.09 16.81
CA ALA A 13 9.90 -9.52 16.72
C ALA A 13 9.24 -9.08 15.39
N HIS A 14 9.47 -7.85 14.94
CA HIS A 14 8.99 -7.37 13.65
C HIS A 14 9.58 -8.18 12.49
N GLU A 15 10.89 -8.38 12.50
CA GLU A 15 11.58 -9.19 11.50
C GLU A 15 11.00 -10.60 11.42
N ALA A 16 10.75 -11.25 12.57
CA ALA A 16 10.15 -12.58 12.63
C ALA A 16 8.73 -12.62 12.05
N ARG A 17 7.89 -11.61 12.34
CA ARG A 17 6.53 -11.53 11.77
C ARG A 17 6.57 -11.33 10.26
N VAL A 18 7.46 -10.46 9.76
CA VAL A 18 7.61 -10.26 8.31
C VAL A 18 8.19 -11.50 7.65
N ASP A 19 9.17 -12.17 8.25
CA ASP A 19 9.74 -13.41 7.72
C ASP A 19 8.69 -14.53 7.68
N ALA A 20 7.80 -14.62 8.66
CA ALA A 20 6.68 -15.58 8.64
C ALA A 20 5.68 -15.28 7.50
N LEU A 21 5.39 -14.00 7.23
CA LEU A 21 4.51 -13.59 6.13
C LEU A 21 5.15 -13.79 4.75
N LEU A 22 6.47 -13.67 4.65
CA LEU A 22 7.20 -13.66 3.38
C LEU A 22 8.02 -14.93 3.11
N GLY A 23 8.05 -15.89 4.03
CA GLY A 23 8.92 -17.08 3.96
C GLY A 23 8.83 -17.80 2.62
N ASP A 24 7.60 -18.13 2.20
CA ASP A 24 7.34 -18.79 0.92
C ASP A 24 7.75 -17.92 -0.28
N HIS A 25 7.58 -16.60 -0.19
CA HIS A 25 7.99 -15.70 -1.26
C HIS A 25 9.53 -15.68 -1.41
N ARG A 26 10.29 -15.70 -0.32
CA ARG A 26 11.76 -15.76 -0.37
C ARG A 26 12.24 -17.08 -0.95
N ALA A 27 11.64 -18.20 -0.54
CA ALA A 27 11.96 -19.51 -1.08
C ALA A 27 11.67 -19.61 -2.59
N ARG A 28 10.49 -19.13 -3.03
CA ARG A 28 10.13 -19.09 -4.45
C ARG A 28 11.05 -18.20 -5.28
N ALA A 29 11.36 -16.99 -4.78
CA ALA A 29 12.25 -16.06 -5.47
C ALA A 29 13.66 -16.64 -5.64
N ALA A 30 14.19 -17.33 -4.63
CA ALA A 30 15.48 -18.02 -4.71
C ALA A 30 15.48 -19.17 -5.75
N ALA A 31 14.34 -19.84 -5.92
CA ALA A 31 14.15 -20.87 -6.93
C ALA A 31 13.75 -20.33 -8.33
N GLY A 32 13.65 -19.01 -8.51
CA GLY A 32 13.19 -18.39 -9.75
C GLY A 32 11.71 -18.61 -10.07
N ALA A 33 10.91 -19.10 -9.12
CA ALA A 33 9.49 -19.36 -9.29
C ALA A 33 8.66 -18.07 -9.09
N LYS A 34 7.80 -17.75 -10.07
CA LYS A 34 6.90 -16.59 -10.01
C LYS A 34 5.61 -16.92 -9.29
N HIS A 35 5.09 -15.97 -8.53
CA HIS A 35 3.77 -16.01 -7.90
C HIS A 35 2.97 -14.76 -8.28
N PRO A 36 1.88 -14.89 -9.06
CA PRO A 36 1.22 -13.74 -9.70
C PRO A 36 0.67 -12.72 -8.71
N VAL A 37 0.23 -13.13 -7.51
CA VAL A 37 -0.28 -12.20 -6.48
C VAL A 37 0.83 -11.58 -5.62
N LEU A 38 1.65 -12.40 -4.96
CA LEU A 38 2.68 -11.92 -4.04
C LEU A 38 3.78 -11.11 -4.74
N ASP A 39 4.17 -11.49 -5.96
CA ASP A 39 5.16 -10.70 -6.71
C ASP A 39 4.55 -9.37 -7.17
N PHE A 40 3.26 -9.40 -7.56
CA PHE A 40 2.53 -8.20 -7.95
C PHE A 40 2.44 -7.19 -6.80
N LEU A 41 2.28 -7.62 -5.54
CA LEU A 41 2.27 -6.71 -4.39
C LEU A 41 3.50 -5.80 -4.37
N PHE A 42 4.69 -6.37 -4.60
CA PHE A 42 5.95 -5.66 -4.54
C PHE A 42 6.25 -4.87 -5.81
N THR A 43 5.81 -5.34 -6.98
CA THR A 43 5.91 -4.57 -8.23
C THR A 43 4.95 -3.39 -8.22
N TYR A 44 3.69 -3.60 -7.83
CA TYR A 44 2.64 -2.58 -7.81
C TYR A 44 2.95 -1.47 -6.82
N TYR A 45 3.29 -1.81 -5.57
CA TYR A 45 3.58 -0.81 -4.55
C TYR A 45 5.04 -0.33 -4.54
N SER A 46 5.95 -1.00 -5.25
CA SER A 46 7.37 -0.64 -5.30
C SER A 46 8.03 -0.55 -3.91
N PHE A 47 7.58 -1.35 -2.94
CA PHE A 47 8.14 -1.41 -1.57
C PHE A 47 8.72 -2.79 -1.32
N ARG A 48 10.05 -2.92 -1.38
CA ARG A 48 10.73 -4.21 -1.46
C ARG A 48 10.58 -5.03 -0.16
N PRO A 49 10.60 -6.38 -0.23
CA PRO A 49 10.61 -7.25 0.95
C PRO A 49 11.63 -6.87 2.02
N SER A 50 12.85 -6.50 1.61
CA SER A 50 13.91 -6.07 2.53
C SER A 50 13.61 -4.75 3.23
N GLN A 51 12.84 -3.85 2.60
CA GLN A 51 12.38 -2.61 3.23
C GLN A 51 11.23 -2.89 4.20
N LEU A 52 10.30 -3.78 3.85
CA LEU A 52 9.22 -4.19 4.75
C LEU A 52 9.75 -4.89 6.00
N ARG A 53 10.78 -5.72 5.85
CA ARG A 53 11.44 -6.41 6.97
C ARG A 53 12.18 -5.46 7.93
N ARG A 54 12.52 -4.25 7.49
CA ARG A 54 13.23 -3.28 8.34
C ARG A 54 12.25 -2.69 9.35
N TRP A 55 12.57 -2.85 10.64
CA TRP A 55 11.82 -2.20 11.71
C TRP A 55 12.21 -0.72 11.83
N HIS A 56 11.23 0.13 12.04
CA HIS A 56 11.36 1.57 12.22
C HIS A 56 10.69 2.01 13.53
N PRO A 57 11.39 2.78 14.40
CA PRO A 57 10.88 3.16 15.72
C PRO A 57 9.91 4.35 15.73
N GLY A 58 9.60 4.92 14.55
CA GLY A 58 8.86 6.17 14.43
C GLY A 58 9.64 7.42 14.84
N ILE A 59 9.09 8.58 14.50
CA ILE A 59 9.63 9.88 14.90
C ILE A 59 9.51 10.11 16.41
N GLY A 60 10.50 10.79 17.01
CA GLY A 60 10.52 11.10 18.44
C GLY A 60 11.13 10.00 19.32
N THR A 61 11.38 8.82 18.75
CA THR A 61 12.05 7.72 19.45
C THR A 61 13.57 7.83 19.26
N VAL A 62 14.32 7.77 20.37
CA VAL A 62 15.81 7.70 20.36
C VAL A 62 16.23 6.27 20.71
N LEU A 63 16.92 5.60 19.79
CA LEU A 63 17.52 4.29 19.96
C LEU A 63 18.89 4.44 20.62
N THR A 64 19.06 3.82 21.78
CA THR A 64 20.31 3.89 22.55
C THR A 64 21.22 2.68 22.28
N GLY A 65 22.50 2.80 22.63
CA GLY A 65 23.49 1.73 22.48
C GLY A 65 24.28 1.79 21.16
N PRO A 66 25.41 1.06 21.07
CA PRO A 66 26.28 1.09 19.89
C PRO A 66 25.58 0.61 18.62
N ASP A 67 24.75 -0.43 18.71
CA ASP A 67 24.01 -1.03 17.59
C ASP A 67 23.01 -0.05 16.95
N ALA A 68 22.60 1.00 17.66
CA ALA A 68 21.73 2.04 17.08
C ALA A 68 22.39 2.75 15.90
N ARG A 69 23.74 2.77 15.83
CA ARG A 69 24.49 3.38 14.73
C ARG A 69 24.21 2.74 13.37
N GLU A 70 23.78 1.48 13.33
CA GLU A 70 23.33 0.80 12.10
C GLU A 70 22.20 1.56 11.39
N TYR A 71 21.38 2.31 12.14
CA TYR A 71 20.30 3.10 11.54
C TYR A 71 20.80 4.34 10.79
N LEU A 72 22.03 4.79 11.01
CA LEU A 72 22.62 5.92 10.28
C LEU A 72 22.91 5.58 8.81
N ASP A 73 23.00 4.29 8.47
CA ASP A 73 23.13 3.83 7.08
C ASP A 73 21.81 4.00 6.30
N TYR A 74 20.70 4.26 7.01
CA TYR A 74 19.39 4.45 6.41
C TYR A 74 19.05 5.93 6.26
N SER A 75 18.48 6.28 5.11
CA SER A 75 17.98 7.63 4.87
C SER A 75 16.94 8.05 5.92
N GLY A 76 17.07 9.27 6.43
CA GLY A 76 16.09 9.85 7.35
C GLY A 76 16.39 9.64 8.83
N TYR A 77 17.56 9.10 9.17
CA TYR A 77 18.06 9.02 10.54
C TYR A 77 19.22 9.99 10.77
N GLN A 78 19.42 10.36 12.04
CA GLN A 78 20.55 11.18 12.47
C GLN A 78 21.04 10.76 13.85
N ALA A 79 22.29 11.09 14.15
CA ALA A 79 22.82 10.98 15.50
C ALA A 79 22.12 11.99 16.43
N ALA A 80 21.91 11.58 17.67
CA ALA A 80 21.44 12.38 18.80
C ALA A 80 22.42 12.20 19.97
N PRO A 81 22.43 13.09 20.98
CA PRO A 81 23.35 12.99 22.11
C PRO A 81 23.40 11.60 22.76
N ASP A 82 22.23 10.96 22.87
CA ASP A 82 22.09 9.67 23.56
C ASP A 82 21.86 8.47 22.62
N GLY A 83 22.08 8.62 21.30
CA GLY A 83 21.88 7.52 20.35
C GLY A 83 21.54 7.95 18.92
N VAL A 84 20.59 7.26 18.30
CA VAL A 84 20.14 7.54 16.93
C VAL A 84 18.62 7.71 16.90
N THR A 85 18.14 8.67 16.12
CA THR A 85 16.71 8.99 16.00
C THR A 85 16.36 9.31 14.55
N VAL A 86 15.07 9.29 14.22
CA VAL A 86 14.58 9.82 12.95
C VAL A 86 14.85 11.31 12.91
N ASP A 87 15.48 11.81 11.84
CA ASP A 87 15.73 13.24 11.67
C ASP A 87 14.40 14.02 11.66
N PRO A 88 14.14 14.94 12.61
CA PRO A 88 12.89 15.69 12.68
C PRO A 88 12.57 16.50 11.41
N ARG A 89 13.59 16.86 10.62
CA ARG A 89 13.41 17.54 9.31
C ARG A 89 12.65 16.66 8.32
N GLN A 90 12.63 15.34 8.53
CA GLN A 90 11.83 14.42 7.73
C GLN A 90 10.33 14.72 7.81
N LEU A 91 9.83 15.12 8.97
CA LEU A 91 8.43 15.51 9.15
C LEU A 91 8.15 16.81 8.42
N ALA A 92 9.00 17.82 8.58
CA ALA A 92 8.85 19.10 7.90
C ALA A 92 8.81 18.94 6.37
N ARG A 93 9.73 18.14 5.80
CA ARG A 93 9.79 17.85 4.35
C ARG A 93 8.57 17.10 3.82
N ARG A 94 7.87 16.34 4.68
CA ARG A 94 6.76 15.45 4.30
C ARG A 94 5.42 15.86 4.89
N ARG A 95 5.34 17.05 5.47
CA ARG A 95 4.14 17.60 6.11
C ARG A 95 2.89 17.41 5.25
N GLY A 96 2.92 17.84 3.98
CA GLY A 96 1.78 17.70 3.08
C GLY A 96 1.35 16.25 2.81
N THR A 97 2.28 15.28 2.84
CA THR A 97 1.93 13.85 2.74
C THR A 97 1.27 13.35 4.01
N VAL A 98 1.78 13.75 5.18
CA VAL A 98 1.20 13.39 6.48
C VAL A 98 -0.22 13.94 6.60
N GLU A 99 -0.40 15.24 6.31
CA GLU A 99 -1.69 15.92 6.34
C GLU A 99 -2.67 15.26 5.35
N PHE A 100 -2.24 15.02 4.10
CA PHE A 100 -3.07 14.33 3.11
C PHE A 100 -3.51 12.93 3.58
N VAL A 101 -2.60 12.11 4.13
CA VAL A 101 -2.93 10.77 4.60
C VAL A 101 -3.88 10.83 5.80
N ALA A 102 -3.59 11.69 6.78
CA ALA A 102 -4.43 11.83 7.97
C ALA A 102 -5.85 12.29 7.61
N GLU A 103 -5.98 13.29 6.74
CA GLU A 103 -7.27 13.79 6.26
C GLU A 103 -8.02 12.72 5.46
N LEU A 104 -7.35 12.06 4.50
CA LEU A 104 -7.96 11.02 3.68
C LEU A 104 -8.51 9.87 4.53
N LEU A 105 -7.72 9.36 5.48
CA LEU A 105 -8.12 8.23 6.33
C LEU A 105 -9.23 8.61 7.31
N SER A 106 -9.14 9.80 7.92
CA SER A 106 -10.16 10.29 8.86
C SER A 106 -11.50 10.53 8.16
N GLU A 107 -11.47 11.15 6.99
CA GLU A 107 -12.68 11.35 6.17
C GLU A 107 -13.26 10.02 5.69
N THR A 108 -12.42 9.07 5.26
CA THR A 108 -12.87 7.74 4.81
C THR A 108 -13.55 6.99 5.95
N ALA A 109 -12.99 7.03 7.16
CA ALA A 109 -13.52 6.31 8.32
C ALA A 109 -14.90 6.80 8.79
N THR A 110 -15.29 8.03 8.46
CA THR A 110 -16.59 8.61 8.87
C THR A 110 -17.73 8.34 7.90
N ARG A 111 -17.44 7.78 6.71
CA ARG A 111 -18.44 7.55 5.66
C ARG A 111 -19.14 6.20 5.79
N GLN A 112 -20.35 6.13 5.24
CA GLN A 112 -21.07 4.88 5.11
C GLN A 112 -20.35 3.94 4.14
N PRO A 113 -20.18 2.64 4.49
CA PRO A 113 -19.57 1.68 3.61
C PRO A 113 -20.47 1.38 2.41
N HIS A 114 -19.88 1.40 1.21
CA HIS A 114 -20.51 0.91 -0.01
C HIS A 114 -20.00 -0.50 -0.32
N LEU A 115 -20.88 -1.49 -0.14
CA LEU A 115 -20.55 -2.92 -0.22
C LEU A 115 -20.94 -3.57 -1.56
N GLY A 116 -21.49 -2.79 -2.50
CA GLY A 116 -22.02 -3.29 -3.77
C GLY A 116 -21.06 -3.26 -4.96
N CYS A 117 -19.74 -3.18 -4.74
CA CYS A 117 -18.76 -3.12 -5.83
C CYS A 117 -18.47 -4.48 -6.46
N PHE A 118 -18.58 -5.58 -5.68
CA PHE A 118 -18.38 -6.97 -6.11
C PHE A 118 -17.10 -7.26 -6.92
N GLY A 119 -16.04 -6.46 -6.74
CA GLY A 119 -14.81 -6.59 -7.53
C GLY A 119 -15.01 -6.33 -9.04
N LEU A 120 -16.06 -5.61 -9.44
CA LEU A 120 -16.32 -5.30 -10.85
C LEU A 120 -15.35 -4.26 -11.43
N LEU A 121 -14.59 -3.57 -10.59
CA LEU A 121 -13.62 -2.58 -11.05
C LEU A 121 -12.48 -3.23 -11.84
N GLU A 122 -12.04 -4.44 -11.48
CA GLU A 122 -11.02 -5.17 -12.24
C GLU A 122 -11.55 -5.57 -13.63
N TRP A 123 -12.84 -5.89 -13.74
CA TRP A 123 -13.49 -6.23 -15.01
C TRP A 123 -13.62 -4.98 -15.89
N ALA A 124 -13.93 -3.83 -15.29
CA ALA A 124 -13.98 -2.55 -15.96
C ALA A 124 -12.61 -2.07 -16.51
N MET A 125 -11.48 -2.55 -15.95
CA MET A 125 -10.14 -2.26 -16.47
C MET A 125 -9.81 -2.98 -17.78
N VAL A 126 -10.56 -4.02 -18.13
CA VAL A 126 -10.35 -4.85 -19.34
C VAL A 126 -11.60 -4.93 -20.22
N TYR A 127 -12.63 -4.15 -19.90
CA TYR A 127 -13.89 -4.14 -20.62
C TYR A 127 -13.72 -3.60 -22.04
N ARG A 128 -14.01 -4.43 -23.03
CA ARG A 128 -13.82 -4.18 -24.48
C ARG A 128 -12.40 -3.70 -24.83
N ALA A 129 -11.41 -4.13 -24.06
CA ALA A 129 -10.02 -3.82 -24.33
C ALA A 129 -9.45 -4.74 -25.41
N ASP A 130 -8.71 -4.18 -26.36
CA ASP A 130 -7.95 -4.96 -27.34
C ASP A 130 -6.66 -5.57 -26.72
N GLU A 131 -6.06 -4.87 -25.75
CA GLU A 131 -4.83 -5.28 -25.06
C GLU A 131 -5.02 -5.26 -23.54
N VAL A 132 -4.48 -6.29 -22.85
CA VAL A 132 -4.57 -6.43 -21.39
C VAL A 132 -3.18 -6.36 -20.77
N ARG A 133 -2.99 -5.50 -19.76
CA ARG A 133 -1.67 -5.26 -19.14
C ARG A 133 -1.01 -6.48 -18.47
N HIS A 134 -1.79 -7.51 -18.15
CA HIS A 134 -1.35 -8.69 -17.41
C HIS A 134 -1.58 -9.99 -18.22
N GLU A 135 -1.07 -10.04 -19.45
CA GLU A 135 -1.26 -11.16 -20.40
C GLU A 135 -0.83 -12.53 -19.86
N ALA A 136 0.10 -12.56 -18.91
CA ALA A 136 0.58 -13.80 -18.30
C ALA A 136 -0.49 -14.55 -17.48
N VAL A 137 -1.62 -13.90 -17.15
CA VAL A 137 -2.74 -14.51 -16.45
C VAL A 137 -4.01 -14.35 -17.31
N PRO A 138 -4.54 -15.44 -17.90
CA PRO A 138 -5.68 -15.34 -18.80
C PRO A 138 -6.96 -14.94 -18.06
N LEU A 139 -7.85 -14.22 -18.77
CA LEU A 139 -9.18 -13.90 -18.26
C LEU A 139 -9.99 -15.19 -18.07
N ARG A 140 -10.52 -15.39 -16.86
CA ARG A 140 -11.27 -16.62 -16.51
C ARG A 140 -12.49 -16.87 -17.43
N LEU A 141 -13.18 -15.81 -17.85
CA LEU A 141 -14.35 -15.91 -18.74
C LEU A 141 -14.04 -15.54 -20.20
N GLY A 142 -12.77 -15.33 -20.54
CA GLY A 142 -12.38 -14.69 -21.80
C GLY A 142 -12.94 -13.26 -21.94
N GLN A 143 -12.69 -12.64 -23.08
CA GLN A 143 -13.12 -11.26 -23.35
C GLN A 143 -14.65 -11.14 -23.37
N ALA A 144 -15.33 -11.95 -24.20
CA ALA A 144 -16.78 -11.88 -24.36
C ALA A 144 -17.56 -12.11 -23.06
N GLY A 145 -17.12 -13.07 -22.22
CA GLY A 145 -17.76 -13.31 -20.93
C GLY A 145 -17.48 -12.19 -19.91
N THR A 146 -16.29 -11.59 -19.96
CA THR A 146 -15.94 -10.41 -19.14
C THR A 146 -16.82 -9.21 -19.51
N ASP A 147 -16.99 -8.96 -20.81
CA ASP A 147 -17.82 -7.88 -21.31
C ASP A 147 -19.29 -8.08 -20.96
N ALA A 148 -19.81 -9.30 -21.08
CA ALA A 148 -21.18 -9.62 -20.70
C ALA A 148 -21.48 -9.35 -19.21
N VAL A 149 -20.52 -9.61 -18.31
CA VAL A 149 -20.66 -9.29 -16.89
C VAL A 149 -20.76 -7.78 -16.67
N VAL A 150 -19.85 -7.00 -17.26
CA VAL A 150 -19.87 -5.53 -17.16
C VAL A 150 -21.11 -4.94 -17.83
N ASP A 151 -21.61 -5.57 -18.89
CA ASP A 151 -22.84 -5.17 -19.57
C ASP A 151 -24.09 -5.40 -18.72
N SER A 152 -24.12 -6.47 -17.92
CA SER A 152 -25.27 -6.87 -17.09
C SER A 152 -25.31 -6.23 -15.69
N MET A 153 -24.24 -5.59 -15.23
CA MET A 153 -24.11 -5.05 -13.87
C MET A 153 -23.80 -3.54 -13.85
N SER A 154 -24.10 -2.87 -12.73
CA SER A 154 -23.74 -1.46 -12.53
C SER A 154 -22.34 -1.32 -11.93
N LEU A 155 -21.46 -0.58 -12.60
CA LEU A 155 -20.18 -0.18 -12.02
C LEU A 155 -20.40 0.92 -10.98
N ARG A 156 -19.85 0.75 -9.78
CA ARG A 156 -20.05 1.65 -8.62
C ARG A 156 -18.74 1.87 -7.86
N CYS A 157 -17.63 1.92 -8.59
CA CYS A 157 -16.33 2.17 -8.00
C CYS A 157 -16.28 3.60 -7.44
N THR A 158 -15.76 3.74 -6.23
CA THR A 158 -15.54 5.04 -5.57
C THR A 158 -14.06 5.34 -5.33
N HIS A 159 -13.19 4.38 -5.66
CA HIS A 159 -11.74 4.43 -5.41
C HIS A 159 -11.00 4.91 -6.66
N PHE A 160 -10.54 6.16 -6.65
CA PHE A 160 -9.95 6.79 -7.84
C PHE A 160 -8.70 6.07 -8.37
N ASP A 161 -7.82 5.58 -7.48
CA ASP A 161 -6.57 4.94 -7.89
C ASP A 161 -6.79 3.61 -8.65
N ALA A 162 -7.98 3.00 -8.52
CA ALA A 162 -8.45 1.91 -9.36
C ALA A 162 -9.20 2.43 -10.60
N TYR A 163 -10.13 3.35 -10.41
CA TYR A 163 -10.97 3.89 -11.48
C TYR A 163 -10.17 4.47 -12.65
N ARG A 164 -9.02 5.10 -12.38
CA ARG A 164 -8.14 5.67 -13.43
C ARG A 164 -7.58 4.63 -14.43
N PHE A 165 -7.80 3.35 -14.17
CA PHE A 165 -7.42 2.25 -15.06
C PHE A 165 -8.59 1.67 -15.86
N PHE A 166 -9.80 2.20 -15.71
CA PHE A 166 -10.95 1.81 -16.53
C PHE A 166 -10.66 2.07 -18.00
N THR A 167 -11.20 1.21 -18.87
CA THR A 167 -11.20 1.48 -20.31
C THR A 167 -12.07 2.69 -20.62
N PRO A 168 -11.81 3.41 -21.73
CA PRO A 168 -12.67 4.51 -22.18
C PRO A 168 -14.16 4.13 -22.23
N GLU A 169 -14.47 2.88 -22.59
CA GLU A 169 -15.80 2.30 -22.70
C GLU A 169 -16.43 2.00 -21.33
N ALA A 170 -15.63 1.69 -20.31
CA ALA A 170 -16.12 1.43 -18.95
C ALA A 170 -16.33 2.71 -18.13
N VAL A 171 -15.55 3.76 -18.39
CA VAL A 171 -15.65 5.07 -17.72
C VAL A 171 -17.09 5.59 -17.63
N PRO A 172 -17.86 5.74 -18.73
CA PRO A 172 -19.22 6.28 -18.68
C PRO A 172 -20.23 5.35 -17.99
N ARG A 173 -19.87 4.08 -17.74
CA ARG A 173 -20.74 3.11 -17.07
C ARG A 173 -20.66 3.18 -15.54
N ASN A 174 -19.61 3.82 -14.99
CA ASN A 174 -19.49 3.97 -13.55
C ASN A 174 -20.51 4.99 -13.01
N ALA A 175 -21.16 4.66 -11.90
CA ALA A 175 -22.17 5.51 -11.28
C ALA A 175 -21.65 6.91 -10.92
N LEU A 176 -20.33 7.06 -10.73
CA LEU A 176 -19.66 8.33 -10.48
C LEU A 176 -18.49 8.49 -11.45
N LEU A 177 -18.39 9.65 -12.10
CA LEU A 177 -17.16 10.02 -12.78
C LEU A 177 -16.17 10.54 -11.73
N LEU A 178 -15.04 9.84 -11.60
CA LEU A 178 -14.02 10.20 -10.61
C LEU A 178 -12.85 10.90 -11.27
N ASP A 179 -12.35 11.93 -10.60
CA ASP A 179 -11.06 12.53 -10.90
C ASP A 179 -10.16 12.51 -9.64
N ARG A 180 -8.92 12.94 -9.81
CA ARG A 180 -7.95 12.96 -8.71
C ARG A 180 -8.39 13.89 -7.58
N ALA A 181 -9.06 14.99 -7.90
CA ALA A 181 -9.51 15.97 -6.92
C ALA A 181 -10.68 15.43 -6.07
N ALA A 182 -11.50 14.54 -6.64
CA ALA A 182 -12.63 13.89 -5.99
C ALA A 182 -12.23 12.73 -5.07
N GLN A 183 -11.00 12.17 -5.19
CA GLN A 183 -10.55 11.01 -4.41
C GLN A 183 -10.88 11.15 -2.92
N ARG A 184 -10.51 12.28 -2.30
CA ARG A 184 -10.76 12.53 -0.88
C ARG A 184 -12.22 12.38 -0.49
N ARG A 185 -13.13 12.86 -1.34
CA ARG A 185 -14.58 12.91 -1.07
C ARG A 185 -15.30 11.61 -1.44
N ALA A 186 -14.75 10.81 -2.34
CA ALA A 186 -15.36 9.59 -2.85
C ALA A 186 -14.93 8.32 -2.09
N GLU A 187 -13.75 8.31 -1.49
CA GLU A 187 -13.23 7.14 -0.75
C GLU A 187 -14.11 6.79 0.44
N GLN A 188 -14.27 5.48 0.68
CA GLN A 188 -15.21 4.92 1.65
C GLN A 188 -14.67 3.60 2.25
N PRO A 189 -15.05 3.24 3.48
CA PRO A 189 -14.34 2.22 4.26
C PRO A 189 -14.63 0.77 3.84
N GLY A 190 -15.69 0.53 3.08
CA GLY A 190 -16.03 -0.77 2.50
C GLY A 190 -15.29 -1.10 1.19
N CYS A 191 -14.44 -0.19 0.67
CA CYS A 191 -13.68 -0.47 -0.54
C CYS A 191 -12.45 -1.33 -0.22
N HIS A 192 -12.33 -2.50 -0.87
CA HIS A 192 -11.15 -3.36 -0.73
C HIS A 192 -9.85 -2.61 -1.07
N HIS A 193 -9.85 -1.82 -2.14
CA HIS A 193 -8.68 -1.06 -2.57
C HIS A 193 -8.28 0.05 -1.60
N ALA A 194 -9.25 0.70 -0.93
CA ALA A 194 -8.94 1.63 0.15
C ALA A 194 -8.22 0.92 1.30
N GLY A 195 -8.64 -0.30 1.64
CA GLY A 195 -7.98 -1.16 2.62
C GLY A 195 -6.57 -1.59 2.18
N MET A 196 -6.40 -2.03 0.94
CA MET A 196 -5.07 -2.34 0.38
C MET A 196 -4.13 -1.13 0.42
N ASP A 197 -4.66 0.06 0.14
CA ASP A 197 -3.90 1.30 0.13
C ASP A 197 -3.37 1.71 1.51
N LEU A 198 -3.87 1.14 2.61
CA LEU A 198 -3.27 1.34 3.94
C LEU A 198 -1.80 0.90 3.93
N TYR A 199 -1.48 -0.21 3.26
CA TYR A 199 -0.10 -0.64 3.06
C TYR A 199 0.75 0.46 2.40
N LYS A 200 0.23 1.08 1.34
CA LYS A 200 0.85 2.24 0.67
C LYS A 200 1.05 3.42 1.61
N ARG A 201 0.04 3.75 2.42
CA ARG A 201 0.10 4.90 3.32
C ARG A 201 1.16 4.67 4.40
N CYS A 202 1.20 3.48 5.00
CA CYS A 202 2.20 3.11 6.00
C CYS A 202 3.63 3.27 5.47
N TYR A 203 3.99 2.63 4.35
CA TYR A 203 5.39 2.69 3.90
C TYR A 203 5.78 4.07 3.34
N LYS A 204 4.84 4.88 2.84
CA LYS A 204 5.13 6.27 2.42
C LYS A 204 5.46 7.17 3.62
N LEU A 205 5.00 6.81 4.81
CA LEU A 205 5.29 7.55 6.03
C LEU A 205 6.58 7.09 6.73
N ILE A 206 7.12 5.91 6.43
CA ILE A 206 8.40 5.44 6.98
C ILE A 206 9.55 6.45 6.72
N PRO A 207 10.44 6.74 7.69
CA PRO A 207 10.47 6.24 9.06
C PRO A 207 9.66 7.06 10.09
N LEU A 208 8.76 7.95 9.69
CA LEU A 208 8.00 8.80 10.61
C LEU A 208 7.04 8.02 11.51
N THR A 209 6.45 6.94 10.99
CA THR A 209 5.59 6.03 11.76
C THR A 209 6.37 4.85 12.30
N ASP A 210 5.94 4.33 13.44
CA ASP A 210 6.40 3.04 13.96
C ASP A 210 5.98 1.90 13.00
N SER A 211 6.67 0.78 13.06
CA SER A 211 6.33 -0.44 12.31
C SER A 211 5.32 -1.34 13.02
N ASP A 212 5.14 -1.15 14.34
CA ASP A 212 4.18 -1.87 15.19
C ASP A 212 2.94 -1.03 15.52
#